data_AF-W5SWH9-F1
#
_entry.id   AF-W5SWH9-F1
#
_cell.length_a   1.000
_cell.length_b   1.000
_cell.length_c   1.000
_cell.angle_alpha   90.00
_cell.angle_beta   90.00
_cell.angle_gamma   90.00
#
_symmetry.space_group_name_H-M   'P 1'
#
loop_
_entity.id
_entity.type
_entity.pdbx_description
1 polymer ?
#
loop_
_entity_poly.entity_id
_entity_poly.type
_entity_poly.pdbx_seq_one_letter_code
_entity_poly.pdbx_strand_id
1 'polypeptide(L)'
;MNNNPANIKQDAVIAGAIALRAMAKSGKFTGPSSSTGDYVIVVKGAAVSAVNTLTIAIRKTIDERLKIVKDTMKLSTNDAPVINETVTNK
;
A
#
# COMPACT_ATOMS: atom_id res chain seq x y z
N MET A 1 -19.07 -5.42 3.77
CA MET A 1 -19.01 -4.91 2.39
C MET A 1 -19.92 -5.79 1.55
N ASN A 2 -20.82 -5.22 0.76
CA ASN A 2 -21.67 -6.01 -0.13
C ASN A 2 -20.87 -6.37 -1.39
N ASN A 3 -21.06 -7.57 -1.93
CA ASN A 3 -20.17 -8.12 -2.97
C ASN A 3 -20.52 -7.61 -4.37
N ASN A 4 -21.17 -6.43 -4.46
CA ASN A 4 -21.63 -5.88 -5.72
C ASN A 4 -20.47 -5.15 -6.43
N PRO A 5 -20.08 -5.52 -7.67
CA PRO A 5 -18.90 -4.96 -8.34
C PRO A 5 -18.96 -3.44 -8.54
N ALA A 6 -20.15 -2.84 -8.68
CA ALA A 6 -20.29 -1.39 -8.74
C ALA A 6 -19.94 -0.71 -7.40
N ASN A 7 -20.26 -1.34 -6.27
CA ASN A 7 -20.02 -0.82 -4.94
C ASN A 7 -18.54 -0.98 -4.55
N ILE A 8 -17.88 -2.04 -5.01
CA ILE A 8 -16.44 -2.26 -4.76
C ILE A 8 -15.59 -1.12 -5.33
N LYS A 9 -15.90 -0.63 -6.55
CA LYS A 9 -15.18 0.49 -7.16
C LYS A 9 -15.37 1.79 -6.37
N GLN A 10 -16.59 2.03 -5.89
CA GLN A 10 -16.92 3.21 -5.10
C GLN A 10 -16.22 3.17 -3.74
N ASP A 11 -16.26 2.03 -3.05
CA ASP A 11 -15.58 1.81 -1.77
C ASP A 11 -14.05 2.02 -1.90
N ALA A 12 -13.44 1.57 -3.00
CA ALA A 12 -12.02 1.79 -3.27
C ALA A 12 -11.69 3.28 -3.47
N VAL A 13 -12.54 4.02 -4.19
CA VAL A 13 -12.37 5.48 -4.38
C VAL A 13 -12.51 6.21 -3.04
N ILE A 14 -13.50 5.84 -2.21
CA ILE A 14 -13.70 6.43 -0.88
C ILE A 14 -12.49 6.12 0.02
N ALA A 15 -12.02 4.88 0.05
CA ALA A 15 -10.83 4.49 0.82
C ALA A 15 -9.59 5.26 0.37
N GLY A 16 -9.41 5.45 -0.95
CA GLY A 16 -8.36 6.31 -1.50
C GLY A 16 -8.45 7.73 -0.96
N ALA A 17 -9.62 8.37 -1.06
CA ALA A 17 -9.84 9.72 -0.55
C ALA A 17 -9.57 9.84 0.97
N ILE A 18 -10.00 8.84 1.75
CA ILE A 18 -9.72 8.76 3.20
C ILE A 18 -8.21 8.66 3.45
N ALA A 19 -7.50 7.79 2.74
CA ALA A 19 -6.06 7.64 2.88
C ALA A 19 -5.32 8.95 2.54
N LEU A 20 -5.67 9.60 1.43
CA LEU A 20 -5.09 10.90 1.07
C LEU A 20 -5.37 11.96 2.16
N ARG A 21 -6.61 12.02 2.67
CA ARG A 21 -6.97 12.97 3.73
C ARG A 21 -6.21 12.67 5.01
N ALA A 22 -6.02 11.41 5.38
CA ALA A 22 -5.31 11.00 6.59
C ALA A 22 -3.80 11.31 6.51
N MET A 23 -3.19 11.20 5.33
CA MET A 23 -1.76 11.45 5.13
C MET A 23 -1.42 12.93 4.89
N ALA A 24 -2.40 13.77 4.52
CA ALA A 24 -2.18 15.19 4.31
C ALA A 24 -1.78 15.91 5.61
N LYS A 25 -0.80 16.82 5.54
CA LYS A 25 -0.27 17.57 6.70
C LYS A 25 -1.35 18.25 7.57
N SER A 26 -2.40 18.77 6.93
CA SER A 26 -3.54 19.41 7.62
C SER A 26 -4.84 18.61 7.48
N GLY A 27 -4.71 17.32 7.20
CA GLY A 27 -5.80 16.37 7.10
C GLY A 27 -6.60 16.24 8.39
N LYS A 28 -7.89 16.58 8.35
CA LYS A 28 -8.82 16.42 9.48
C LYS A 28 -10.14 15.87 8.98
N PHE A 29 -10.75 14.99 9.76
CA PHE A 29 -12.09 14.47 9.54
C PHE A 29 -13.07 15.22 10.45
N THR A 30 -14.17 15.71 9.88
CA THR A 30 -15.20 16.48 10.60
C THR A 30 -16.09 15.55 11.41
N GLY A 31 -16.29 15.86 12.70
CA GLY A 31 -17.14 15.09 13.61
C GLY A 31 -18.30 15.89 14.18
N PRO A 32 -19.20 15.23 14.92
CA PRO A 32 -20.30 15.88 15.62
C PRO A 32 -19.79 16.87 16.68
N SER A 33 -20.62 17.89 16.97
CA SER A 33 -20.30 18.94 17.94
C SER A 33 -20.31 18.46 19.39
N SER A 34 -21.10 17.42 19.69
CA SER A 34 -21.06 16.72 20.98
C SER A 34 -19.95 15.67 20.94
N SER A 35 -19.11 15.64 21.98
CA SER A 35 -17.96 14.76 22.08
C SER A 35 -18.38 13.28 22.20
N THR A 36 -18.75 12.66 21.10
CA THR A 36 -18.97 11.21 21.00
C THR A 36 -17.63 10.55 20.70
N GLY A 37 -17.03 9.94 21.72
CA GLY A 37 -15.75 9.22 21.58
C GLY A 37 -15.80 8.15 20.47
N ASP A 38 -16.98 7.59 20.21
CA ASP A 38 -17.23 6.58 19.18
C ASP A 38 -16.91 7.07 17.76
N TYR A 39 -17.25 8.33 17.43
CA TYR A 39 -16.91 8.92 16.14
C TYR A 39 -15.39 8.88 15.90
N VAL A 40 -14.62 9.27 16.91
CA VAL A 40 -13.16 9.34 16.81
C VAL A 40 -12.57 7.94 16.59
N ILE A 41 -13.12 6.91 17.25
CA ILE A 41 -12.66 5.52 17.10
C ILE A 41 -12.93 5.01 15.69
N VAL A 42 -14.15 5.19 15.17
CA VAL A 42 -14.55 4.71 13.84
C VAL A 42 -13.72 5.39 12.75
N VAL A 43 -13.57 6.72 12.81
CA VAL A 43 -12.81 7.48 11.81
C VAL A 43 -11.33 7.14 11.85
N LYS A 44 -10.73 6.97 13.04
CA LYS A 44 -9.34 6.51 13.16
C LYS A 44 -9.17 5.10 12.58
N GLY A 45 -10.10 4.20 12.88
CA GLY A 45 -10.09 2.84 12.33
C GLY A 45 -10.16 2.82 10.81
N ALA A 46 -11.07 3.59 10.22
CA ALA A 46 -11.21 3.73 8.78
C ALA A 46 -9.95 4.34 8.13
N ALA A 47 -9.39 5.40 8.72
CA ALA A 47 -8.18 6.04 8.22
C ALA A 47 -6.97 5.10 8.23
N VAL A 48 -6.74 4.40 9.35
CA VAL A 48 -5.63 3.44 9.50
C VAL A 48 -5.83 2.25 8.54
N SER A 49 -7.05 1.72 8.45
CA SER A 49 -7.35 0.60 7.55
C SER A 49 -7.13 0.98 6.08
N ALA A 50 -7.55 2.17 5.66
CA ALA A 50 -7.36 2.64 4.29
C ALA A 50 -5.86 2.76 3.92
N VAL A 51 -5.04 3.35 4.81
CA VAL A 51 -3.59 3.47 4.60
C VAL A 51 -2.92 2.09 4.61
N ASN A 52 -3.33 1.18 5.49
CA ASN A 52 -2.80 -0.18 5.53
C ASN A 52 -3.11 -0.94 4.24
N THR A 53 -4.34 -0.86 3.72
CA THR A 53 -4.71 -1.48 2.45
C THR A 53 -3.88 -0.93 1.29
N LEU A 54 -3.67 0.39 1.22
CA LEU A 54 -2.79 1.00 0.22
C LEU A 54 -1.37 0.47 0.32
N THR A 55 -0.84 0.36 1.55
CA THR A 55 0.52 -0.14 1.80
C THR A 55 0.66 -1.60 1.36
N ILE A 56 -0.33 -2.46 1.65
CA ILE A 56 -0.33 -3.87 1.22
C ILE A 56 -0.38 -3.97 -0.31
N ALA A 57 -1.22 -3.18 -0.98
CA ALA A 57 -1.31 -3.17 -2.43
C ALA A 57 0.02 -2.79 -3.10
N ILE A 58 0.71 -1.78 -2.56
CA ILE A 58 2.04 -1.38 -3.03
C ILE A 58 3.05 -2.52 -2.85
N ARG A 59 3.12 -3.15 -1.67
CA ARG A 59 4.05 -4.26 -1.43
C ARG A 59 3.80 -5.43 -2.37
N LYS A 60 2.54 -5.85 -2.51
CA LYS A 60 2.16 -6.94 -3.42
C LYS A 60 2.60 -6.63 -4.87
N THR A 61 2.41 -5.39 -5.31
CA THR A 61 2.84 -4.96 -6.65
C THR A 61 4.36 -5.04 -6.79
N ILE A 62 5.10 -4.56 -5.79
CA ILE A 62 6.57 -4.63 -5.76
C ILE A 62 7.04 -6.09 -5.77
N ASP A 63 6.46 -6.96 -4.96
CA ASP A 63 6.81 -8.38 -4.88
C ASP A 63 6.60 -9.09 -6.22
N GLU A 64 5.46 -8.84 -6.88
CA GLU A 64 5.17 -9.38 -8.21
C GLU A 64 6.16 -8.88 -9.26
N ARG A 65 6.49 -7.58 -9.25
CA ARG A 65 7.47 -7.01 -10.18
C ARG A 65 8.89 -7.54 -9.91
N LEU A 66 9.28 -7.68 -8.65
CA LEU A 66 10.59 -8.18 -8.25
C LEU A 66 10.76 -9.66 -8.62
N LYS A 67 9.70 -10.46 -8.49
CA LYS A 67 9.69 -11.86 -8.96
C LYS A 67 9.98 -11.94 -10.47
N ILE A 68 9.35 -11.09 -11.27
CA ILE A 68 9.59 -11.04 -12.72
C ILE A 68 11.06 -10.70 -13.03
N VAL A 69 11.67 -9.76 -12.31
CA VAL A 69 13.09 -9.43 -12.47
C VAL A 69 13.98 -10.62 -12.16
N LYS A 70 13.72 -11.32 -11.04
CA LYS A 70 14.46 -12.53 -10.64
C LYS A 70 14.40 -13.60 -11.74
N ASP A 71 13.20 -13.88 -12.24
CA ASP A 71 12.98 -14.89 -13.28
C ASP A 71 13.70 -14.52 -14.59
N THR A 72 13.65 -13.23 -14.97
CA THR A 72 14.30 -12.71 -16.18
C THR A 72 15.83 -12.80 -16.11
N MET A 73 16.40 -12.49 -14.94
CA MET A 73 17.85 -12.60 -14.71
C MET A 73 18.30 -14.05 -14.47
N LYS A 74 17.37 -15.03 -14.47
CA LYS A 74 17.61 -16.44 -14.14
C LYS A 74 18.36 -16.64 -12.82
N LEU A 75 18.22 -15.72 -11.87
CA LEU A 75 18.96 -15.78 -10.60
C LEU A 75 18.44 -16.96 -9.76
N SER A 76 19.19 -18.05 -9.73
CA SER A 76 18.96 -19.18 -8.83
C SER A 76 19.66 -18.94 -7.48
N THR A 77 19.12 -19.46 -6.38
CA THR A 77 19.77 -19.37 -5.06
C THR A 77 21.07 -20.18 -4.97
N ASN A 78 21.34 -21.01 -5.98
CA ASN A 78 22.52 -21.85 -6.09
C ASN A 78 23.51 -21.33 -7.13
N ASP A 79 23.17 -20.25 -7.85
CA ASP A 79 24.06 -19.68 -8.87
C ASP A 79 25.17 -18.89 -8.19
N ALA A 80 26.39 -18.98 -8.75
CA ALA A 80 27.50 -18.15 -8.31
C ALA A 80 27.09 -16.67 -8.40
N PRO A 81 27.43 -15.84 -7.40
CA PRO A 81 27.11 -14.41 -7.44
C PRO A 81 27.66 -13.81 -8.73
N VAL A 82 26.80 -13.12 -9.48
CA VAL A 82 27.18 -12.41 -10.70
C VAL A 82 27.95 -11.16 -10.29
N ILE A 83 29.25 -11.33 -10.01
CA ILE A 83 30.20 -10.22 -9.91
C ILE A 83 30.68 -9.87 -11.33
N ASN A 84 30.32 -8.69 -11.80
CA ASN A 84 30.74 -8.14 -13.08
C ASN A 84 31.93 -7.17 -12.94
N GLU A 85 32.70 -7.28 -11.85
CA GLU A 85 33.94 -6.53 -11.71
C GLU A 85 35.05 -7.18 -12.53
N THR A 86 35.28 -6.68 -13.74
CA THR A 86 36.57 -6.86 -14.41
C THR A 86 37.59 -6.02 -13.65
N VAL A 87 38.25 -6.60 -12.65
CA VAL A 87 39.52 -6.06 -12.14
C VAL A 87 40.58 -6.32 -13.22
N THR A 88 40.65 -5.43 -14.20
CA THR A 88 41.80 -5.36 -15.11
C THR A 88 42.95 -4.72 -14.33
N ASN A 89 43.67 -5.52 -13.55
CA ASN A 89 44.99 -5.12 -13.07
C ASN A 89 45.97 -5.29 -14.22
N LYS A 90 46.47 -4.15 -14.72
CA LYS A 90 47.63 -4.05 -15.62
C LYS A 90 48.92 -4.21 -14.83
#